data_AF-A0A8T0CHG6-F1
#
_entry.id   AF-A0A8T0CHG6-F1
#
_cell.length_a   1.000
_cell.length_b   1.000
_cell.length_c   1.000
_cell.angle_alpha   90.00
_cell.angle_beta   90.00
_cell.angle_gamma   90.00
#
_symmetry.space_group_name_H-M   'P 1'
#
loop_
_entity.id
_entity.type
_entity.pdbx_description
1 polymer ?
#
loop_
_entity_poly.entity_id
_entity_poly.type
_entity_poly.pdbx_seq_one_letter_code
_entity_poly.pdbx_strand_id
1 'polypeptide(L)'
;MRNISHNFFFIFVLLFTLQHAFVSKTILKEDRPCKRFVLFLHDKLFNGTNAANAMSAAVTEKIDGFGHFFFGKIIVFNDPATGDRVLVFNSTEHRGTLNIMGADIIADKVRFFSLVGDTGDFFMTRGIVAVELDSFEGLNYTFI
;
A
#
# COMPACT_ATOMS: atom_id res chain seq x y z
N MET A 1 -46.05 -4.00 -45.32
CA MET A 1 -45.26 -4.90 -44.43
C MET A 1 -43.82 -4.45 -44.16
N ARG A 2 -43.17 -3.67 -45.04
CA ARG A 2 -41.76 -3.21 -44.89
C ARG A 2 -41.50 -2.18 -43.78
N ASN A 3 -42.52 -1.44 -43.33
CA ASN A 3 -42.38 -0.42 -42.28
C ASN A 3 -42.45 -1.01 -40.85
N ILE A 4 -43.06 -2.19 -40.70
CA ILE A 4 -43.21 -2.87 -39.40
C ILE A 4 -41.88 -3.52 -38.98
N SER A 5 -41.12 -4.07 -39.93
CA SER A 5 -39.82 -4.70 -39.62
C SER A 5 -38.74 -3.67 -39.27
N HIS A 6 -38.80 -2.45 -39.82
CA HIS A 6 -37.87 -1.36 -39.47
C HIS A 6 -38.11 -0.85 -38.05
N ASN A 7 -39.38 -0.68 -37.64
CA ASN A 7 -39.72 -0.33 -36.26
C ASN A 7 -39.27 -1.42 -35.28
N PHE A 8 -39.44 -2.70 -35.65
CA PHE A 8 -38.99 -3.82 -34.81
C PHE A 8 -37.45 -3.85 -34.67
N PHE A 9 -36.73 -3.54 -35.75
CA PHE A 9 -35.27 -3.45 -35.74
C PHE A 9 -34.77 -2.29 -34.85
N PHE A 10 -35.39 -1.12 -34.95
CA PHE A 10 -35.07 0.02 -34.08
C PHE A 10 -35.35 -0.26 -32.61
N ILE A 11 -36.46 -0.94 -32.29
CA ILE A 11 -36.79 -1.35 -30.91
C ILE A 11 -35.76 -2.34 -30.38
N PHE A 12 -35.31 -3.30 -31.21
CA PHE A 12 -34.30 -4.27 -30.81
C PHE A 12 -32.94 -3.61 -30.54
N VAL A 13 -32.53 -2.64 -31.37
CA VAL A 13 -31.31 -1.84 -31.15
C VAL A 13 -31.42 -0.99 -29.88
N LEU A 14 -32.58 -0.39 -29.61
CA LEU A 14 -32.84 0.38 -28.38
C LEU A 14 -32.80 -0.49 -27.11
N LEU A 15 -33.29 -1.73 -27.19
CA LEU A 15 -33.23 -2.70 -26.10
C LEU A 15 -31.80 -3.18 -25.83
N PHE A 16 -30.99 -3.33 -26.88
CA PHE A 16 -29.60 -3.79 -26.75
C PHE A 16 -28.68 -2.72 -26.12
N THR A 17 -28.91 -1.44 -26.40
CA THR A 17 -28.14 -0.34 -25.77
C THR A 17 -28.51 -0.14 -24.30
N LEU A 18 -29.72 -0.51 -23.87
CA LEU A 18 -30.17 -0.39 -22.48
C LEU A 18 -29.46 -1.36 -21.52
N GLN A 19 -28.94 -2.49 -22.02
CA GLN A 19 -28.27 -3.50 -21.18
C GLN A 19 -26.86 -3.07 -20.70
N HIS A 20 -26.33 -1.96 -21.20
CA HIS A 20 -24.95 -1.53 -20.93
C HIS A 20 -24.83 -0.49 -19.80
N ALA A 21 -25.93 -0.11 -19.12
CA ALA A 21 -25.94 1.01 -18.17
C ALA A 21 -25.93 0.65 -16.67
N PHE A 22 -25.89 -0.62 -16.28
CA PHE A 22 -25.84 -1.01 -14.85
C PHE A 22 -24.51 -1.67 -14.47
N VAL A 23 -23.43 -0.88 -14.53
CA VAL A 23 -22.26 -1.14 -13.68
C VAL A 23 -22.56 -0.53 -12.32
N SER A 24 -23.10 -1.33 -11.40
CA SER A 24 -23.13 -0.96 -9.99
C SER A 24 -21.70 -0.95 -9.48
N LYS A 25 -21.12 0.25 -9.30
CA LYS A 25 -19.96 0.38 -8.43
C LYS A 25 -20.45 0.04 -7.02
N THR A 26 -20.17 -1.16 -6.54
CA THR A 26 -20.23 -1.47 -5.12
C THR A 26 -19.22 -0.56 -4.41
N ILE A 27 -19.70 0.59 -3.95
CA ILE A 27 -18.97 1.40 -2.99
C ILE A 27 -19.05 0.60 -1.70
N LEU A 28 -17.98 -0.13 -1.37
CA LEU A 28 -17.80 -0.71 -0.05
C LEU A 28 -17.85 0.45 0.95
N LYS A 29 -18.97 0.57 1.65
CA LYS A 29 -19.23 1.59 2.66
C LYS A 29 -19.12 0.90 4.01
N GLU A 30 -17.88 0.72 4.45
CA GLU A 30 -17.57 0.04 5.70
C GLU A 30 -17.13 1.09 6.73
N ASP A 31 -17.85 1.21 7.86
CA ASP A 31 -17.52 2.17 8.92
C ASP A 31 -16.30 1.72 9.77
N ARG A 32 -15.81 0.50 9.54
CA ARG A 32 -14.68 -0.11 10.26
C ARG A 32 -13.94 -1.11 9.35
N PRO A 33 -12.65 -1.40 9.58
CA PRO A 33 -11.93 -2.37 8.76
C PRO A 33 -12.46 -3.80 8.96
N CYS A 34 -12.61 -4.55 7.86
CA CYS A 34 -13.04 -5.96 7.89
C CYS A 34 -11.95 -6.89 8.46
N LYS A 35 -10.69 -6.47 8.38
CA LYS A 35 -9.52 -7.15 8.94
C LYS A 35 -8.53 -6.09 9.41
N ARG A 36 -7.96 -6.27 10.59
CA ARG A 36 -6.96 -5.37 11.18
C ARG A 36 -5.71 -6.17 11.54
N PHE A 37 -4.56 -5.68 11.10
CA PHE A 37 -3.25 -6.13 11.53
C PHE A 37 -2.59 -4.99 12.32
N VAL A 38 -1.79 -5.35 13.33
CA VAL A 38 -0.94 -4.42 14.08
C VAL A 38 0.44 -5.05 14.08
N LEU A 39 1.40 -4.32 13.52
CA LEU A 39 2.77 -4.77 13.28
C LEU A 39 3.72 -3.65 13.66
N PHE A 40 4.95 -4.04 14.00
CA PHE A 40 6.08 -3.18 14.30
C PHE A 40 7.19 -3.48 13.29
N LEU A 41 7.64 -2.44 12.59
CA LEU A 41 8.73 -2.48 11.64
C LEU A 41 10.00 -2.02 12.34
N HIS A 42 11.07 -2.79 12.14
CA HIS A 42 12.38 -2.46 12.68
C HIS A 42 13.33 -2.10 11.55
N ASP A 43 13.77 -0.86 11.50
CA ASP A 43 14.73 -0.40 10.51
C ASP A 43 16.10 -0.16 11.17
N LYS A 44 17.16 -0.69 10.53
CA LYS A 44 18.54 -0.45 10.93
C LYS A 44 19.38 -0.07 9.73
N LEU A 45 19.73 1.21 9.63
CA LEU A 45 20.47 1.74 8.50
C LEU A 45 21.94 1.34 8.51
N PHE A 46 22.45 0.98 7.34
CA PHE A 46 23.86 0.71 7.12
C PHE A 46 24.70 1.98 7.31
N ASN A 47 25.75 1.88 8.12
CA ASN A 47 26.62 2.98 8.50
C ASN A 47 28.08 2.81 8.02
N GLY A 48 28.35 1.82 7.16
CA GLY A 48 29.70 1.49 6.68
C GLY A 48 30.38 0.34 7.43
N THR A 49 29.95 0.03 8.66
CA THR A 49 30.63 -0.97 9.51
C THR A 49 29.71 -2.10 10.02
N ASN A 50 28.40 -1.89 9.98
CA ASN A 50 27.38 -2.79 10.55
C ASN A 50 26.72 -3.72 9.52
N ALA A 51 27.44 -4.16 8.47
CA ALA A 51 26.88 -4.89 7.34
C ALA A 51 26.09 -6.15 7.73
N ALA A 52 26.52 -6.85 8.78
CA ALA A 52 25.85 -8.07 9.27
C ALA A 52 24.52 -7.81 10.02
N ASN A 53 24.23 -6.56 10.39
CA ASN A 53 23.07 -6.18 11.23
C ASN A 53 22.18 -5.13 10.56
N ALA A 54 22.68 -4.43 9.55
CA ALA A 54 21.89 -3.47 8.81
C ALA A 54 20.80 -4.17 7.98
N MET A 55 19.60 -3.60 7.99
CA MET A 55 18.42 -4.08 7.24
C MET A 55 18.01 -3.08 6.14
N SER A 56 18.59 -1.88 6.17
CA SER A 56 18.45 -0.89 5.12
C SER A 56 19.78 -0.26 4.73
N ALA A 57 19.84 0.32 3.54
CA ALA A 57 20.99 1.03 3.03
C ALA A 57 20.57 2.21 2.16
N ALA A 58 21.30 3.32 2.27
CA ALA A 58 21.18 4.41 1.33
C ALA A 58 21.81 4.01 0.00
N VAL A 59 21.06 4.18 -1.10
CA VAL A 59 21.51 3.86 -2.46
C VAL A 59 21.93 5.13 -3.21
N THR A 60 21.43 6.28 -2.76
CA THR A 60 21.87 7.60 -3.22
C THR A 60 22.26 8.45 -2.03
N GLU A 61 23.09 9.46 -2.31
CA GLU A 61 23.37 10.54 -1.36
C GLU A 61 22.31 11.63 -1.45
N LYS A 62 22.27 12.51 -0.44
CA LYS A 62 21.46 13.73 -0.52
C LYS A 62 21.95 14.61 -1.66
N ILE A 63 21.05 15.39 -2.24
CA ILE A 63 21.40 16.42 -3.21
C ILE A 63 21.72 17.71 -2.46
N ASP A 64 22.94 18.20 -2.61
CA ASP A 64 23.37 19.47 -2.02
C ASP A 64 22.64 20.66 -2.65
N GLY A 65 22.47 21.75 -1.89
CA GLY A 65 21.78 22.96 -2.34
C GLY A 65 20.28 22.99 -2.09
N PHE A 66 19.68 21.91 -1.56
CA PHE A 66 18.26 21.84 -1.19
C PHE A 66 18.02 21.90 0.34
N GLY A 67 18.81 22.72 1.04
CA GLY A 67 18.69 22.93 2.48
C GLY A 67 19.32 21.83 3.33
N HIS A 68 18.94 21.77 4.61
CA HIS A 68 19.51 20.84 5.60
C HIS A 68 18.79 19.47 5.65
N PHE A 69 17.93 19.18 4.68
CA PHE A 69 17.18 17.93 4.60
C PHE A 69 17.87 16.91 3.69
N PHE A 70 17.43 15.65 3.77
CA PHE A 70 17.95 14.55 2.96
C PHE A 70 17.27 14.46 1.58
N PHE A 71 17.02 15.60 0.94
CA PHE A 71 16.32 15.63 -0.36
C PHE A 71 17.10 14.82 -1.42
N GLY A 72 16.39 13.99 -2.18
CA GLY A 72 16.97 13.11 -3.20
C GLY A 72 17.71 11.88 -2.66
N LYS A 73 17.79 11.72 -1.33
CA LYS A 73 18.33 10.51 -0.70
C LYS A 73 17.31 9.37 -0.79
N ILE A 74 17.73 8.23 -1.34
CA ILE A 74 16.92 7.03 -1.50
C ILE A 74 17.48 5.96 -0.58
N ILE A 75 16.62 5.38 0.25
CA ILE A 75 16.93 4.28 1.16
C ILE A 75 16.12 3.06 0.71
N VAL A 76 16.78 1.91 0.60
CA VAL A 76 16.13 0.62 0.35
C VAL A 76 16.27 -0.23 1.60
N PHE A 77 15.19 -0.88 2.00
CA PHE A 77 15.12 -1.67 3.23
C PHE A 77 14.49 -3.03 2.99
N ASN A 78 14.84 -3.99 3.84
CA ASN A 78 14.24 -5.31 3.94
C ASN A 78 14.06 -5.65 5.42
N ASP A 79 13.08 -5.01 6.02
CA ASP A 79 12.89 -4.99 7.47
C ASP A 79 11.94 -6.09 7.93
N PRO A 80 12.20 -6.71 9.10
CA PRO A 80 11.26 -7.61 9.71
C PRO A 80 10.05 -6.84 10.25
N ALA A 81 8.85 -7.35 9.97
CA ALA A 81 7.63 -6.93 10.63
C ALA A 81 7.29 -7.90 11.77
N THR A 82 7.11 -7.39 12.98
CA THR A 82 6.82 -8.19 14.18
C THR A 82 5.48 -7.79 14.81
N GLY A 83 4.81 -8.72 15.46
CA GLY A 83 3.72 -8.48 16.40
C GLY A 83 3.99 -9.30 17.65
N ASP A 84 3.01 -10.07 18.15
CA ASP A 84 3.27 -11.08 19.18
C ASP A 84 4.25 -12.19 18.69
N ARG A 85 4.47 -12.28 17.36
CA ARG A 85 5.47 -13.09 16.64
C ARG A 85 5.97 -12.34 15.40
N VAL A 86 7.11 -12.75 14.81
CA VAL A 86 7.55 -12.26 13.48
C VAL A 86 6.50 -12.66 12.44
N LEU A 87 5.84 -11.69 11.81
CA LEU A 87 4.81 -11.92 10.81
C LEU A 87 5.41 -11.76 9.41
N VAL A 88 5.73 -12.90 8.81
CA VAL A 88 6.04 -13.00 7.38
C VAL A 88 4.76 -13.44 6.68
N PHE A 89 4.31 -12.72 5.64
CA PHE A 89 3.21 -13.14 4.76
C PHE A 89 3.63 -14.29 3.81
N ASN A 90 4.43 -15.19 4.35
CA ASN A 90 4.80 -16.49 3.82
C ASN A 90 4.90 -17.49 4.99
N SER A 91 3.96 -17.37 5.94
CA SER A 91 3.85 -18.23 7.11
C SER A 91 2.77 -19.29 6.91
N THR A 92 2.54 -20.14 7.92
CA THR A 92 1.42 -21.08 7.92
C THR A 92 0.06 -20.39 8.04
N GLU A 93 0.02 -19.15 8.55
CA GLU A 93 -1.22 -18.42 8.81
C GLU A 93 -1.62 -17.52 7.62
N HIS A 94 -0.64 -16.84 7.02
CA HIS A 94 -0.86 -15.91 5.91
C HIS A 94 0.20 -16.05 4.83
N ARG A 95 -0.26 -16.15 3.57
CA ARG A 95 0.55 -16.27 2.37
C ARG A 95 0.08 -15.28 1.31
N GLY A 96 0.90 -14.28 1.03
CA GLY A 96 0.57 -13.23 0.07
C GLY A 96 1.44 -12.00 0.26
N THR A 97 1.07 -10.90 -0.41
CA THR A 97 1.75 -9.61 -0.25
C THR A 97 0.73 -8.49 -0.18
N LEU A 98 1.09 -7.41 0.50
CA LEU A 98 0.35 -6.15 0.53
C LEU A 98 1.28 -5.07 -0.03
N ASN A 99 0.87 -4.39 -1.10
CA ASN A 99 1.62 -3.30 -1.69
C ASN A 99 1.08 -1.97 -1.16
N ILE A 100 1.97 -1.15 -0.63
CA ILE A 100 1.63 0.10 0.05
C ILE A 100 2.37 1.23 -0.65
N MET A 101 1.66 2.32 -0.96
CA MET A 101 2.26 3.54 -1.51
C MET A 101 1.61 4.78 -0.89
N GLY A 102 2.42 5.81 -0.68
CA GLY A 102 1.98 7.09 -0.11
C GLY A 102 3.16 8.00 0.20
N ALA A 103 2.85 9.24 0.60
CA ALA A 103 3.83 10.19 1.06
C ALA A 103 4.03 10.03 2.58
N ASP A 104 5.28 9.85 3.00
CA ASP A 104 5.64 9.81 4.42
C ASP A 104 5.96 11.23 4.92
N ILE A 105 4.99 11.87 5.56
CA ILE A 105 5.16 13.18 6.18
C ILE A 105 5.66 12.96 7.61
N ILE A 106 6.98 12.89 7.80
CA ILE A 106 7.65 12.58 9.08
C ILE A 106 7.25 13.57 10.21
N ALA A 107 6.78 14.77 9.88
CA ALA A 107 6.30 15.76 10.85
C ALA A 107 4.97 15.36 11.52
N ASP A 108 4.21 14.45 10.93
CA ASP A 108 2.93 14.01 11.46
C ASP A 108 3.09 12.82 12.41
N LYS A 109 2.31 12.84 13.51
CA LYS A 109 2.32 11.78 14.52
C LYS A 109 1.90 10.42 13.93
N VAL A 110 0.82 10.42 13.14
CA VAL A 110 0.29 9.23 12.47
C VAL A 110 0.29 9.49 10.98
N ARG A 111 0.85 8.56 10.23
CA ARG A 111 1.09 8.69 8.79
C ARG A 111 0.29 7.63 8.06
N PHE A 112 -0.42 8.04 7.01
CA PHE A 112 -1.36 7.17 6.32
C PHE A 112 -0.88 6.85 4.92
N PHE A 113 -0.84 5.56 4.60
CA PHE A 113 -0.50 5.05 3.29
C PHE A 113 -1.67 4.26 2.72
N SER A 114 -1.78 4.26 1.40
CA SER A 114 -2.82 3.52 0.69
C SER A 114 -2.36 2.12 0.36
N LEU A 115 -3.25 1.14 0.52
CA LEU A 115 -3.06 -0.18 -0.04
C LEU A 115 -3.45 -0.15 -1.52
N VAL A 116 -2.47 -0.40 -2.39
CA VAL A 116 -2.59 -0.18 -3.84
C VAL A 116 -2.67 -1.48 -4.64
N GLY A 117 -2.34 -2.61 -4.02
CA GLY A 117 -2.46 -3.94 -4.62
C GLY A 117 -2.02 -5.01 -3.64
N ASP A 118 -2.23 -6.27 -4.01
CA ASP A 118 -1.98 -7.42 -3.16
C ASP A 118 -1.88 -8.72 -3.97
N THR A 119 -1.54 -9.81 -3.28
CA THR A 119 -1.52 -11.17 -3.83
C THR A 119 -1.90 -12.20 -2.77
N GLY A 120 -2.22 -13.43 -3.20
CA GLY A 120 -2.44 -14.57 -2.30
C GLY A 120 -3.70 -14.41 -1.44
N ASP A 121 -3.59 -14.70 -0.15
CA ASP A 121 -4.69 -14.63 0.83
C ASP A 121 -5.33 -13.23 0.93
N PHE A 122 -4.65 -12.21 0.43
CA PHE A 122 -5.10 -10.83 0.43
C PHE A 122 -5.72 -10.38 -0.89
N PHE A 123 -5.91 -11.26 -1.87
CA PHE A 123 -6.34 -10.89 -3.21
C PHE A 123 -7.56 -9.94 -3.24
N MET A 124 -7.41 -8.79 -3.90
CA MET A 124 -8.40 -7.72 -4.08
C MET A 124 -8.80 -6.98 -2.80
N THR A 125 -7.94 -7.01 -1.78
CA THR A 125 -8.10 -6.20 -0.57
C THR A 125 -7.93 -4.72 -0.88
N ARG A 126 -8.65 -3.89 -0.11
CA ARG A 126 -8.48 -2.43 -0.09
C ARG A 126 -8.39 -1.99 1.35
N GLY A 127 -7.56 -1.00 1.62
CA GLY A 127 -7.38 -0.52 2.97
C GLY A 127 -6.41 0.64 3.08
N ILE A 128 -6.14 0.97 4.32
CA ILE A 128 -5.19 2.00 4.73
C ILE A 128 -4.18 1.37 5.68
N VAL A 129 -2.95 1.84 5.61
CA VAL A 129 -1.92 1.52 6.58
C VAL A 129 -1.64 2.78 7.38
N ALA A 130 -1.84 2.70 8.68
CA ALA A 130 -1.51 3.76 9.61
C ALA A 130 -0.18 3.40 10.28
N VAL A 131 0.74 4.35 10.26
CA VAL A 131 2.10 4.21 10.74
C VAL A 131 2.34 5.24 11.83
N GLU A 132 2.77 4.80 13.00
CA GLU A 132 3.07 5.67 14.14
C GLU A 132 4.50 5.37 14.59
N LEU A 133 5.31 6.40 14.77
CA LEU A 133 6.68 6.21 15.24
C LEU A 133 6.66 5.85 16.73
N ASP A 134 7.16 4.68 17.12
CA ASP A 134 7.31 4.32 18.53
C ASP A 134 8.65 4.84 19.08
N SER A 135 9.76 4.63 18.36
CA SER A 135 11.06 5.14 18.78
C SER A 135 11.97 5.50 17.60
N PHE A 136 12.83 6.49 17.82
CA PHE A 136 13.79 6.97 16.84
C PHE A 136 15.12 7.30 17.50
N GLU A 137 16.17 6.58 17.11
CA GLU A 137 17.53 6.80 17.57
C GLU A 137 18.38 7.46 16.46
N GLY A 138 17.88 8.57 15.92
CA GLY A 138 18.51 9.26 14.81
C GLY A 138 18.46 8.44 13.50
N LEU A 139 19.42 8.66 12.60
CA LEU A 139 19.46 7.95 11.31
C LEU A 139 19.90 6.48 11.41
N ASN A 140 20.26 5.99 12.59
CA ASN A 140 20.86 4.66 12.75
C ASN A 140 19.83 3.56 13.02
N TYR A 141 18.74 3.91 13.69
CA TYR A 141 17.71 2.95 14.08
C TYR A 141 16.35 3.65 14.22
N THR A 142 15.36 3.13 13.49
CA THR A 142 13.98 3.62 13.54
C THR A 142 13.07 2.44 13.85
N PHE A 143 12.20 2.60 14.84
CA PHE A 143 11.14 1.64 15.14
C PHE A 143 9.80 2.30 14.84
N ILE A 144 9.04 1.63 13.99
CA ILE A 144 7.83 2.13 13.34
C ILE A 144 6.67 1.16 13.58
#